data_AF-A0A3S4HZF6-F1
#
_entry.id   AF-A0A3S4HZF6-F1
#
_cell.length_a   1.000
_cell.length_b   1.000
_cell.length_c   1.000
_cell.angle_alpha   90.00
_cell.angle_beta   90.00
_cell.angle_gamma   90.00
#
_symmetry.space_group_name_H-M   'P 1'
#
loop_
_entity.id
_entity.type
_entity.pdbx_description
1 polymer ?
#
loop_
_entity_poly.entity_id
_entity_poly.type
_entity_poly.pdbx_seq_one_letter_code
_entity_poly.pdbx_strand_id
1 'polypeptide(L)' 'MATHLVWLRTDLRIHDNLALAAACRDPQAQVLALYIATPGQWREHHLAPRQAAFIASHLQSLHAALAERAYRCG' A
#
# COMPACT_ATOMS: atom_id res chain seq x y z
N MET A 1 -20.37 -7.51 6.59
CA MET A 1 -19.30 -7.30 5.59
C MET A 1 -17.98 -7.55 6.26
N ALA A 2 -17.12 -8.38 5.67
CA ALA A 2 -15.77 -8.59 6.17
C ALA A 2 -14.86 -7.43 5.72
N THR A 3 -13.85 -7.10 6.52
CA THR A 3 -12.84 -6.09 6.17
C THR A 3 -11.50 -6.78 5.99
N HIS A 4 -10.92 -6.67 4.80
CA HIS A 4 -9.59 -7.17 4.48
C HIS A 4 -8.57 -6.06 4.60
N LEU A 5 -7.62 -6.19 5.52
CA LEU A 5 -6.52 -5.25 5.68
C LEU A 5 -5.27 -5.76 4.95
N VAL A 6 -4.80 -4.99 3.97
CA VAL A 6 -3.56 -5.25 3.24
C VAL A 6 -2.47 -4.35 3.82
N TRP A 7 -1.54 -4.96 4.56
CA TRP A 7 -0.39 -4.24 5.09
C TRP A 7 0.73 -4.17 4.06
N LEU A 8 0.86 -3.00 3.44
CA LEU A 8 1.91 -2.65 2.51
C LEU A 8 3.19 -2.30 3.29
N ARG A 9 4.31 -2.89 2.88
CA ARG A 9 5.65 -2.62 3.42
C ARG A 9 6.56 -2.17 2.28
N THR A 10 7.53 -2.99 1.90
CA THR A 10 8.46 -2.68 0.80
C THR A 10 7.81 -2.76 -0.58
N ASP A 11 6.72 -3.52 -0.71
CA ASP A 11 6.06 -3.75 -1.99
C ASP A 11 4.91 -2.76 -2.22
N LEU A 12 5.26 -1.56 -2.65
CA LEU A 12 4.34 -0.44 -2.87
C LEU A 12 3.76 -0.46 -4.29
N ARG A 13 3.13 -1.57 -4.67
CA ARG A 13 2.56 -1.76 -6.02
C ARG A 13 1.15 -2.35 -5.96
N ILE A 14 0.37 -2.03 -6.99
CA ILE A 14 -0.98 -2.57 -7.21
C ILE A 14 -0.93 -3.80 -8.11
N HIS A 15 -0.14 -3.72 -9.17
CA HIS A 15 -0.01 -4.79 -10.14
C HIS A 15 0.86 -5.91 -9.57
N ASP A 16 0.43 -7.16 -9.80
CA ASP A 16 1.16 -8.35 -9.37
C ASP A 16 1.49 -8.36 -7.86
N ASN A 17 0.53 -7.89 -7.06
CA ASN A 17 0.58 -7.97 -5.60
C ASN A 17 -0.39 -9.05 -5.14
N LEU A 18 0.15 -10.24 -4.80
CA LEU A 18 -0.63 -11.41 -4.42
C LEU A 18 -1.51 -11.16 -3.19
N ALA A 19 -1.04 -10.35 -2.23
CA ALA A 19 -1.81 -10.02 -1.02
C ALA A 19 -3.00 -9.13 -1.34
N LEU A 20 -2.79 -8.13 -2.21
CA LEU A 20 -3.88 -7.25 -2.68
C LEU A 20 -4.88 -8.04 -3.54
N ALA A 21 -4.40 -8.86 -4.47
CA ALA A 21 -5.25 -9.71 -5.30
C ALA A 21 -6.08 -10.67 -4.44
N ALA A 22 -5.47 -11.28 -3.41
CA ALA A 22 -6.16 -12.16 -2.47
C ALA A 22 -7.26 -11.43 -1.68
N ALA A 23 -6.99 -10.20 -1.24
CA ALA A 23 -7.96 -9.38 -0.51
C ALA A 23 -9.14 -8.95 -1.39
N CYS A 24 -8.92 -8.70 -2.67
CA CYS A 24 -9.96 -8.34 -3.64
C CYS A 24 -10.79 -9.53 -4.15
N ARG A 25 -10.49 -10.78 -3.77
CA ARG A 25 -11.24 -11.97 -4.25
C ARG A 25 -12.69 -12.02 -3.79
N ASP A 26 -13.00 -11.44 -2.63
CA ASP A 26 -14.37 -11.32 -2.15
C ASP A 26 -14.93 -9.94 -2.54
N PRO A 27 -15.88 -9.86 -3.50
CA PRO A 27 -16.44 -8.60 -3.94
C PRO A 27 -17.35 -7.93 -2.88
N GLN A 28 -17.75 -8.66 -1.83
CA GLN A 28 -18.54 -8.13 -0.72
C GLN A 28 -17.67 -7.68 0.47
N ALA A 29 -16.35 -7.90 0.41
CA ALA A 29 -15.42 -7.47 1.43
C ALA A 29 -14.93 -6.03 1.17
N GLN A 30 -14.81 -5.25 2.24
CA GLN A 30 -14.15 -3.95 2.18
C GLN A 30 -12.65 -4.16 2.27
N VAL A 31 -11.89 -3.70 1.26
CA VAL A 31 -10.43 -3.78 1.26
C VAL A 31 -9.83 -2.45 1.73
N LEU A 32 -8.99 -2.51 2.75
CA LEU A 32 -8.22 -1.37 3.26
C LEU A 32 -6.73 -1.63 3.07
N ALA A 33 -6.02 -0.65 2.51
CA ALA A 33 -4.57 -0.71 2.39
C ALA A 33 -3.92 0.17 3.48
N LEU A 34 -2.95 -0.37 4.20
CA LEU A 34 -2.23 0.31 5.28
C LEU A 34 -0.74 0.30 4.99
N TYR A 35 -0.10 1.45 5.13
CA TYR A 35 1.34 1.58 5.20
C TYR A 35 1.72 2.32 6.47
N ILE A 36 2.72 1.82 7.20
CA ILE A 36 3.21 2.44 8.44
C ILE A 36 4.63 2.95 8.17
N ALA A 37 4.78 4.28 8.10
CA ALA A 37 6.10 4.90 7.99
C ALA A 37 6.79 4.86 9.36
N THR A 38 8.08 4.49 9.38
CA THR A 38 8.89 4.43 10.60
C THR A 38 10.15 5.31 10.46
N PRO A 39 10.03 6.65 10.40
CA PRO A 39 11.15 7.55 10.12
C PRO A 39 12.30 7.45 11.14
N GLY A 40 11.99 7.13 12.40
CA GLY A 40 13.00 6.89 13.44
C GLY A 40 13.90 5.70 13.08
N GLN A 41 13.29 4.56 12.79
CA GLN A 41 14.01 3.36 12.35
C GLN A 41 14.75 3.59 11.02
N TRP A 42 14.17 4.30 10.05
CA TRP A 42 14.85 4.61 8.79
C TRP A 42 16.15 5.39 9.01
N ARG A 43 16.16 6.30 9.98
CA ARG A 43 17.34 7.08 10.33
C ARG A 43 18.42 6.22 10.97
N GLU A 44 18.04 5.32 11.88
CA GLU A 44 18.96 4.36 12.52
C GLU A 44 19.60 3.41 11.50
N HIS A 45 18.83 3.01 10.49
CA HIS A 45 19.32 2.16 9.40
C HIS A 45 19.96 2.92 8.23
N HIS A 46 20.30 4.21 8.42
CA HIS A 46 20.98 5.05 7.43
C HIS A 46 20.27 5.12 6.06
N LEU A 47 18.94 5.05 6.06
CA LEU A 47 18.16 5.21 4.83
C LEU A 47 18.39 6.62 4.26
N ALA A 48 18.82 6.68 3.00
CA ALA A 48 19.15 7.94 2.37
C ALA A 48 17.91 8.87 2.30
N PRO A 49 18.05 10.19 2.53
CA PRO A 49 16.93 11.13 2.41
C PRO A 49 16.22 11.07 1.06
N ARG A 50 16.96 10.84 -0.03
CA ARG A 50 16.40 10.63 -1.37
C ARG A 50 15.52 9.38 -1.45
N GLN A 51 15.91 8.31 -0.77
CA GLN A 51 15.12 7.08 -0.73
C GLN A 51 13.84 7.27 0.09
N ALA A 52 13.89 8.01 1.20
CA ALA A 52 12.68 8.38 1.96
C ALA A 52 11.73 9.24 1.12
N ALA A 53 12.25 10.23 0.40
CA ALA A 53 11.47 11.06 -0.52
C ALA A 53 10.86 10.22 -1.66
N PHE A 54 11.61 9.27 -2.20
CA PHE A 54 11.12 8.34 -3.23
C PHE A 54 9.97 7.48 -2.69
N ILE A 55 10.11 6.90 -1.49
CA ILE A 55 9.05 6.12 -0.83
C ILE A 55 7.80 6.99 -0.66
N ALA A 56 7.93 8.22 -0.16
CA ALA A 56 6.80 9.13 0.04
C ALA A 56 6.09 9.46 -1.29
N SER A 57 6.85 9.78 -2.34
CA SER A 57 6.28 10.01 -3.68
C SER A 57 5.56 8.77 -4.22
N HIS A 58 6.13 7.58 -4.02
CA HIS A 58 5.54 6.34 -4.50
C HIS A 58 4.26 5.98 -3.73
N LEU A 59 4.20 6.26 -2.43
CA LEU A 59 2.99 6.12 -1.62
C LEU A 59 1.88 7.06 -2.09
N GLN A 60 2.22 8.30 -2.47
CA GLN A 60 1.24 9.25 -3.01
C GLN A 60 0.60 8.73 -4.31
N SER A 61 1.43 8.21 -5.22
CA SER A 61 0.95 7.59 -6.47
C SER A 61 0.12 6.34 -6.21
N LEU A 62 0.55 5.49 -5.26
CA LEU A 62 -0.17 4.29 -4.87
C LEU A 62 -1.54 4.62 -4.27
N HIS A 63 -1.62 5.64 -3.42
CA HIS A 63 -2.87 6.09 -2.83
C HIS A 63 -3.87 6.56 -3.91
N ALA A 64 -3.41 7.37 -4.86
CA ALA A 64 -4.25 7.83 -5.97
C ALA A 64 -4.77 6.65 -6.81
N ALA A 65 -3.88 5.72 -7.17
CA ALA A 65 -4.25 4.57 -8.00
C ALA A 65 -5.17 3.57 -7.26
N LEU A 66 -5.04 3.43 -5.92
CA LEU A 66 -5.99 2.66 -5.10
C LEU A 66 -7.34 3.36 -4.99
N ALA A 67 -7.37 4.69 -4.88
CA ALA A 67 -8.62 5.46 -4.83
C ALA A 67 -9.43 5.34 -6.13
N GLU A 68 -8.74 5.30 -7.29
CA GLU A 68 -9.39 5.03 -8.58
C GLU A 68 -10.00 3.62 -8.65
N ARG A 69 -9.36 2.63 -8.01
CA ARG A 69 -9.78 1.22 -8.00
C ARG A 69 -10.80 0.87 -6.92
N ALA A 70 -10.91 1.66 -5.86
CA ALA A 70 -11.86 1.42 -4.77
C ALA A 70 -13.33 1.34 -5.25
N TYR A 71 -13.64 1.88 -6.42
CA TYR A 71 -14.97 1.78 -7.06
C TYR A 71 -15.17 0.51 -7.90
N ARG A 72 -14.11 -0.28 -8.15
CA ARG A 72 -14.12 -1.41 -9.08
C ARG A 72 -13.17 -2.52 -8.59
N CYS A 73 -13.54 -3.19 -7.49
CA CYS A 73 -13.10 -4.58 -7.32
C CYS A 73 -13.99 -5.43 -8.24
N GLY A 74 -13.59 -5.51 -9.51
CA GLY A 74 -14.16 -6.40 -10.51
C GLY A 74 -13.10 -7.42 -10.91
#